data_AF-A0AAD7GSH8-F1
#
_entry.id   AF-A0AAD7GSH8-F1
#
_cell.length_a   1.000
_cell.length_b   1.000
_cell.length_c   1.000
_cell.angle_alpha   90.00
_cell.angle_beta   90.00
_cell.angle_gamma   90.00
#
_symmetry.space_group_name_H-M   'P 1'
#
loop_
_entity.id
_entity.type
_entity.pdbx_description
1 polymer ?
#
loop_
_entity_poly.entity_id
_entity_poly.type
_entity_poly.pdbx_seq_one_letter_code
_entity_poly.pdbx_strand_id
1 'polypeptide(L)'
;HIVQTIMSSENTPILAATIPAFELFISSWEAMIADSDLEDQNIANIISPGLEIARKYYDKFDNTNAYIIAMFINPSIRLEWIKKNWSAEDQEAAKEVILRKV
;
A
#
# COMPACT_ATOMS: atom_id res chain seq x y z
N HIS A 1 -2.79 -7.52 -13.10
CA HIS A 1 -3.54 -8.78 -12.88
C HIS A 1 -3.20 -9.49 -11.56
N ILE A 2 -1.94 -9.62 -11.14
CA ILE A 2 -1.55 -10.37 -9.92
C ILE A 2 -2.25 -9.87 -8.64
N VAL A 3 -2.36 -8.56 -8.45
CA VAL A 3 -3.00 -7.96 -7.26
C VAL A 3 -4.48 -8.35 -7.13
N GLN A 4 -5.25 -8.31 -8.22
CA GLN A 4 -6.67 -8.71 -8.20
C GLN A 4 -6.85 -10.20 -7.94
N THR A 5 -5.98 -11.05 -8.49
CA THR A 5 -6.06 -12.50 -8.29
C THR A 5 -5.78 -12.88 -6.83
N ILE A 6 -4.74 -12.29 -6.22
CA ILE A 6 -4.39 -12.53 -4.81
C ILE A 6 -5.54 -12.10 -3.89
N MET A 7 -6.13 -10.92 -4.15
CA MET A 7 -7.22 -10.40 -3.33
C MET A 7 -8.53 -11.18 -3.48
N SER A 8 -8.78 -11.80 -4.64
CA SER A 8 -10.06 -12.46 -4.94
C SER A 8 -10.09 -13.94 -4.53
N SER A 9 -8.96 -14.56 -4.21
CA SER A 9 -8.89 -15.99 -3.88
C SER A 9 -8.98 -16.34 -2.39
N GLU A 10 -9.08 -15.35 -1.49
CA GLU A 10 -8.87 -15.58 -0.05
C GLU A 10 -10.13 -15.44 0.82
N ASN A 11 -10.24 -16.34 1.81
CA ASN A 11 -11.33 -16.38 2.80
C ASN A 11 -11.01 -15.62 4.11
N THR A 12 -9.81 -15.05 4.25
CA THR A 12 -9.38 -14.29 5.44
C THR A 12 -8.94 -12.90 5.01
N PRO A 13 -9.26 -11.81 5.71
CA PRO A 13 -9.03 -10.47 5.17
C PRO A 13 -7.53 -10.18 5.05
N ILE A 14 -7.06 -9.92 3.82
CA ILE A 14 -5.71 -9.46 3.48
C ILE A 14 -5.51 -7.99 3.89
N LEU A 15 -5.96 -7.61 5.08
CA LEU A 15 -5.70 -6.27 5.62
C LEU A 15 -4.18 -6.03 5.68
N ALA A 16 -3.42 -7.09 5.94
CA ALA A 16 -1.96 -7.09 5.98
C ALA A 16 -1.28 -6.80 4.62
N ALA A 17 -1.84 -7.18 3.47
CA ALA A 17 -1.24 -6.88 2.17
C ALA A 17 -1.93 -5.72 1.43
N THR A 18 -2.94 -5.09 2.04
CA THR A 18 -3.64 -3.95 1.44
C THR A 18 -2.69 -2.77 1.27
N ILE A 19 -1.96 -2.36 2.31
CA ILE A 19 -0.97 -1.27 2.23
C ILE A 19 0.11 -1.59 1.17
N PRO A 20 0.82 -2.75 1.23
CA PRO A 20 1.79 -3.13 0.20
C PRO A 20 1.24 -3.12 -1.23
N ALA A 21 0.02 -3.60 -1.44
CA ALA A 21 -0.60 -3.64 -2.75
C ALA A 21 -0.90 -2.24 -3.29
N PHE A 22 -1.35 -1.31 -2.43
CA PHE A 22 -1.59 0.07 -2.81
C PHE A 22 -0.29 0.83 -3.10
N GLU A 23 0.73 0.68 -2.26
CA GLU A 23 2.05 1.29 -2.50
C GLU A 23 2.63 0.81 -3.84
N LEU A 24 2.63 -0.52 -4.08
CA LEU A 24 3.14 -1.08 -5.33
C LEU A 24 2.36 -0.58 -6.55
N PHE A 25 1.04 -0.49 -6.43
CA PHE A 25 0.18 0.02 -7.49
C PHE A 25 0.48 1.50 -7.80
N ILE A 26 0.54 2.35 -6.78
CA ILE A 26 0.83 3.78 -6.93
C ILE A 26 2.21 3.98 -7.54
N SER A 27 3.25 3.34 -7.00
CA SER A 27 4.61 3.47 -7.52
C SER A 27 4.74 2.97 -8.97
N SER A 28 4.04 1.89 -9.32
CA SER A 28 4.04 1.38 -10.71
C SER A 28 3.43 2.39 -11.68
N TRP A 29 2.34 3.05 -11.28
CA TRP A 29 1.66 4.04 -12.12
C TRP A 29 2.40 5.38 -12.19
N GLU A 30 3.07 5.79 -11.10
CA GLU A 30 3.98 6.94 -11.10
C GLU A 30 5.17 6.70 -12.02
N ALA A 31 5.76 5.50 -12.00
CA ALA A 31 6.83 5.13 -12.92
C ALA A 31 6.36 5.13 -14.38
N MET A 32 5.14 4.67 -14.67
CA MET A 32 4.56 4.72 -16.02
C MET A 32 4.36 6.15 -16.52
N ILE A 33 3.95 7.08 -15.66
CA ILE A 33 3.82 8.50 -16.01
C ILE A 33 5.20 9.15 -16.23
N ALA A 34 6.19 8.77 -15.43
CA ALA A 34 7.56 9.29 -15.55
C ALA A 34 8.29 8.78 -16.80
N ASP A 35 7.98 7.56 -17.25
CA ASP A 35 8.57 6.93 -18.44
C ASP A 35 7.83 7.28 -19.74
N SER A 36 6.55 7.71 -19.65
CA SER A 36 5.82 8.20 -20.80
C SER A 36 6.36 9.56 -21.26
N ASP A 37 7.10 9.55 -22.37
CA ASP A 37 7.43 10.76 -23.12
C ASP A 37 6.15 11.54 -23.50
N LEU A 38 6.31 12.85 -23.76
CA LEU A 38 5.24 13.83 -24.01
C LEU A 38 4.19 13.43 -25.08
N GLU A 39 4.45 12.41 -25.92
CA GLU A 39 3.50 11.89 -26.92
C GLU A 39 2.38 11.04 -26.31
N ASP A 40 2.57 10.46 -25.11
CA ASP A 40 1.59 9.64 -24.40
C ASP A 40 0.82 10.41 -23.32
N GLN A 41 0.63 11.73 -23.48
CA GLN A 41 -0.21 12.56 -22.60
C GLN A 41 -1.61 11.96 -22.37
N ASN A 42 -2.14 11.19 -23.34
CA ASN A 42 -3.40 10.47 -23.19
C ASN A 42 -3.35 9.42 -22.08
N ILE A 43 -2.24 8.69 -21.95
CA ILE A 43 -2.06 7.69 -20.90
C ILE A 43 -1.95 8.38 -19.54
N ALA A 44 -1.15 9.45 -19.44
CA ALA A 44 -1.06 10.24 -18.21
C ALA A 44 -2.42 10.81 -17.77
N ASN A 45 -3.23 11.29 -18.72
CA ASN A 45 -4.57 11.81 -18.46
C ASN A 45 -5.55 10.74 -17.98
N ILE A 46 -5.37 9.48 -18.39
CA ILE A 46 -6.22 8.35 -17.95
C ILE A 46 -5.77 7.80 -16.59
N ILE A 47 -4.46 7.75 -16.34
CA ILE A 47 -3.88 7.19 -15.10
C ILE A 47 -4.06 8.17 -13.93
N SER A 48 -3.92 9.48 -14.16
CA SER A 48 -3.94 10.50 -13.09
C SER A 48 -5.20 10.46 -12.20
N PRO A 49 -6.44 10.38 -12.74
CA PRO A 49 -7.64 10.27 -11.92
C PRO A 49 -7.69 9.02 -11.05
N GLY A 50 -7.20 7.88 -11.57
CA GLY A 50 -7.15 6.64 -10.79
C GLY A 50 -6.09 6.70 -9.69
N LEU A 51 -4.99 7.41 -9.93
CA LEU A 51 -3.94 7.66 -8.94
C LEU A 51 -4.42 8.57 -7.80
N GLU A 52 -5.22 9.58 -8.13
CA GLU A 52 -5.87 10.45 -7.13
C GLU A 52 -6.80 9.65 -6.20
N ILE A 53 -7.60 8.76 -6.78
CA ILE A 53 -8.47 7.87 -6.00
C ILE A 53 -7.63 6.94 -5.12
N ALA A 54 -6.58 6.34 -5.67
CA ALA A 54 -5.72 5.43 -4.92
C ALA A 54 -5.06 6.11 -3.72
N ARG A 55 -4.53 7.33 -3.90
CA ARG A 55 -3.98 8.14 -2.81
C ARG A 55 -5.02 8.49 -1.76
N LYS A 56 -6.22 8.91 -2.19
CA LYS A 56 -7.34 9.20 -1.26
C LYS A 56 -7.72 7.98 -0.40
N TYR A 57 -7.62 6.77 -0.94
CA TYR A 57 -7.85 5.56 -0.16
C TYR A 57 -6.66 5.21 0.73
N TYR A 58 -5.43 5.43 0.25
CA TYR A 58 -4.21 5.27 1.04
C TYR A 58 -4.21 6.17 2.28
N ASP A 59 -4.57 7.45 2.14
CA ASP A 59 -4.69 8.41 3.26
C ASP A 59 -5.71 7.96 4.33
N LYS A 60 -6.72 7.17 3.94
CA LYS A 60 -7.69 6.62 4.89
C LYS A 60 -7.11 5.46 5.70
N PHE A 61 -6.08 4.79 5.21
CA PHE A 61 -5.44 3.69 5.93
C PHE A 61 -4.62 4.19 7.12
N ASP A 62 -3.97 5.34 6.99
CA ASP A 62 -3.27 6.00 8.11
C ASP A 62 -4.19 6.35 9.28
N ASN A 63 -5.49 6.49 9.03
CA ASN A 63 -6.47 6.76 10.08
C ASN A 63 -6.85 5.52 10.90
N THR A 64 -6.30 4.34 10.62
CA THR A 64 -6.61 3.12 11.37
C THR A 64 -5.42 2.19 11.57
N ASN A 65 -5.13 1.95 12.84
CA ASN A 65 -4.10 1.01 13.30
C ASN A 65 -4.37 -0.45 12.90
N ALA A 66 -5.56 -0.77 12.39
CA ALA A 66 -5.93 -2.14 12.05
C ALA A 66 -5.00 -2.74 10.99
N TYR A 67 -4.53 -1.95 10.02
CA TYR A 67 -3.61 -2.42 8.98
C TYR A 67 -2.24 -2.79 9.55
N ILE A 68 -1.67 -1.94 10.41
CA ILE A 68 -0.39 -2.19 11.09
C ILE A 68 -0.48 -3.46 11.95
N ILE A 69 -1.56 -3.61 12.71
CA ILE A 69 -1.79 -4.80 13.55
C ILE A 69 -1.95 -6.05 12.68
N ALA A 70 -2.69 -5.97 11.57
CA ALA A 70 -2.84 -7.10 10.65
C ALA A 70 -1.50 -7.49 10.00
N MET A 71 -0.67 -6.52 9.62
CA MET A 71 0.68 -6.74 9.10
C MET A 71 1.61 -7.40 10.12
N PHE A 72 1.48 -7.04 11.40
CA PHE A 72 2.23 -7.65 12.49
C PHE A 72 1.83 -9.11 12.73
N ILE A 73 0.51 -9.37 12.80
CA ILE A 73 -0.02 -10.71 13.10
C ILE A 73 0.21 -11.67 11.93
N ASN A 74 0.32 -11.18 10.69
CA ASN A 74 0.54 -12.02 9.52
C ASN A 74 1.97 -12.63 9.51
N PRO A 75 2.11 -13.96 9.68
CA PRO A 75 3.41 -14.63 9.77
C PRO A 75 4.18 -14.66 8.45
N SER A 76 3.53 -14.41 7.32
CA SER A 76 4.17 -14.30 6.01
C SER A 76 4.80 -12.93 5.77
N ILE A 77 4.31 -11.88 6.42
CA ILE A 77 4.76 -10.49 6.22
C ILE A 77 5.64 -10.01 7.39
N ARG A 78 5.32 -10.36 8.65
CA ARG A 78 6.15 -10.12 9.86
C ARG A 78 6.77 -8.71 9.96
N LEU A 79 6.04 -7.67 9.55
CA LEU A 79 6.54 -6.29 9.46
C LEU A 79 7.73 -6.08 8.50
N GLU A 80 8.18 -7.09 7.76
CA GLU A 80 9.31 -6.98 6.83
C GLU A 80 9.08 -5.88 5.80
N TRP A 81 7.84 -5.73 5.36
CA TRP A 81 7.46 -4.64 4.46
C TRP A 81 7.62 -3.25 5.10
N ILE A 82 7.17 -3.07 6.35
CA ILE A 82 7.32 -1.81 7.09
C ILE A 82 8.80 -1.50 7.31
N LYS A 83 9.59 -2.49 7.74
CA LYS A 83 11.04 -2.33 7.93
C LYS A 83 11.79 -1.95 6.65
N LYS A 84 11.33 -2.46 5.51
CA LYS A 84 12.01 -2.29 4.22
C LYS A 84 11.61 -1.00 3.50
N ASN A 85 10.32 -0.63 3.57
CA ASN A 85 9.78 0.43 2.72
C ASN A 85 9.40 1.71 3.48
N TRP A 86 9.25 1.66 4.80
CA TRP A 86 8.87 2.84 5.60
C TRP A 86 10.07 3.51 6.25
N SER A 87 9.94 4.80 6.57
CA SER A 87 10.99 5.56 7.24
C SER A 87 11.24 5.07 8.67
N ALA A 88 12.39 5.40 9.25
CA ALA A 88 12.70 5.01 10.63
C ALA A 88 11.70 5.57 11.66
N GLU A 89 11.14 6.75 11.38
CA GLU A 89 10.11 7.40 12.22
C GLU A 89 8.79 6.64 12.16
N ASP A 90 8.34 6.28 10.95
CA ASP A 90 7.09 5.52 10.74
C ASP A 90 7.18 4.09 11.31
N GLN A 91 8.37 3.49 11.24
CA GLN A 91 8.63 2.19 11.86
C GLN A 91 8.48 2.24 13.37
N GLU A 92 8.94 3.31 14.02
CA GLU A 92 8.83 3.47 15.46
C GLU A 92 7.38 3.74 15.88
N ALA A 93 6.66 4.58 15.12
CA ALA A 93 5.23 4.81 15.30
C ALA A 93 4.42 3.50 15.17
N ALA A 94 4.76 2.65 14.19
CA ALA A 94 4.12 1.34 14.02
C ALA A 94 4.38 0.40 15.21
N LYS A 95 5.59 0.41 15.79
CA LYS A 95 5.90 -0.38 17.00
C LYS A 95 5.13 0.12 18.22
N GLU A 96 5.05 1.44 18.42
CA GLU A 96 4.28 2.04 19.51
C GLU A 96 2.79 1.65 19.44
N VAL A 97 2.23 1.61 18.23
CA VAL A 97 0.86 1.13 18.00
C VAL A 97 0.68 -0.32 18.44
N ILE A 98 1.65 -1.19 18.17
CA ILE A 98 1.63 -2.60 18.57
C ILE A 98 1.76 -2.72 20.09
N LEU A 99 2.76 -2.06 20.68
CA LEU A 99 3.04 -2.10 22.12
C LEU A 99 1.90 -1.54 22.99
N ARG A 100 1.15 -0.56 22.48
CA ARG A 100 0.00 0.02 23.19
C ARG A 100 -1.23 -0.90 23.19
N LYS A 101 -1.29 -1.87 22.28
CA LYS A 101 -2.46 -2.73 22.02
C LYS A 101 -2.27 -4.18 22.48
N VAL A 102 -1.04 -4.60 22.77
CA VAL A 102 -0.65 -5.90 23.37
C VAL A 102 -0.54 -5.75 24.87
#